data_AF-A0A4Q3N0Z6-F1
#
_entry.id   AF-A0A4Q3N0Z6-F1
#
_cell.length_a   1.000
_cell.length_b   1.000
_cell.length_c   1.000
_cell.angle_alpha   90.00
_cell.angle_beta   90.00
_cell.angle_gamma   90.00
#
_symmetry.space_group_name_H-M   'P 1'
#
loop_
_entity.id
_entity.type
_entity.pdbx_description
1 polymer ?
#
loop_
_entity_poly.entity_id
_entity_poly.type
_entity_poly.pdbx_seq_one_letter_code
_entity_poly.pdbx_strand_id
1 'polypeptide(L)' 'ADGRRIGVLRDWSRPGPEADFLRKVHAGACRFFDGVLGPEYNAAHRDHLHLDGGAWRACR' A
#
# COMPACT_ATOMS: atom_id res chain seq x y z
N ALA A 1 -10.75 12.83 15.55
CA ALA A 1 -9.52 12.13 15.12
C ALA A 1 -8.63 11.93 16.34
N ASP A 2 -7.96 10.79 16.45
CA ASP A 2 -7.15 10.39 17.63
C ASP A 2 -5.66 10.78 17.53
N GLY A 3 -5.25 11.46 16.44
CA GLY A 3 -3.87 11.89 16.24
C GLY A 3 -2.89 10.78 15.85
N ARG A 4 -3.36 9.56 15.60
CA ARG A 4 -2.52 8.42 15.27
C ARG A 4 -1.80 8.62 13.93
N ARG A 5 -0.52 8.25 13.90
CA ARG A 5 0.33 8.26 12.69
C ARG A 5 0.74 6.84 12.35
N ILE A 6 0.49 6.43 11.11
CA ILE A 6 0.89 5.14 10.56
C ILE A 6 1.86 5.37 9.40
N GLY A 7 2.71 4.40 9.09
CA GLY A 7 3.67 4.49 8.00
C GLY A 7 3.97 3.11 7.43
N VAL A 8 4.02 3.01 6.09
CA VAL A 8 4.18 1.75 5.37
C VAL A 8 5.42 0.99 5.85
N LEU A 9 6.60 1.60 5.79
CA LEU A 9 7.85 0.95 6.20
C LEU A 9 7.82 0.38 7.63
N ARG A 10 7.15 1.08 8.57
CA ARG A 10 7.16 0.72 9.99
C ARG A 10 6.10 -0.32 10.32
N ASP A 11 4.91 -0.17 9.75
CA ASP A 11 3.69 -0.82 10.23
C ASP A 11 3.23 -1.95 9.30
N TRP A 12 3.70 -2.02 8.05
CA TRP A 12 3.24 -2.99 7.05
C TRP A 12 3.37 -4.47 7.48
N SER A 13 4.53 -4.85 7.99
CA SER A 13 4.83 -6.23 8.40
C SER A 13 4.53 -6.51 9.87
N ARG A 14 4.07 -5.52 10.63
CA ARG A 14 3.70 -5.70 12.04
C ARG A 14 2.28 -6.27 12.12
N PRO A 15 1.99 -7.23 13.02
CA PRO A 15 0.61 -7.60 13.28
C PRO A 15 -0.12 -6.42 13.94
N GLY A 16 -1.39 -6.21 13.57
CA GLY A 16 -2.23 -5.18 14.18
C GLY A 16 -3.08 -4.38 13.20
N PRO A 17 -3.95 -3.50 13.73
CA PRO A 17 -4.93 -2.76 12.94
C PRO A 17 -4.30 -1.79 11.94
N GLU A 18 -3.10 -1.27 12.19
CA GLU A 18 -2.36 -0.40 11.27
C GLU A 18 -1.97 -1.15 10.00
N ALA A 19 -1.45 -2.37 10.13
CA ALA A 19 -1.05 -3.20 9.01
C ALA A 19 -2.26 -3.66 8.20
N ASP A 20 -3.34 -4.04 8.87
CA ASP A 20 -4.60 -4.40 8.22
C ASP A 20 -5.20 -3.20 7.46
N PHE A 21 -5.10 -2.00 8.03
CA PHE A 21 -5.49 -0.78 7.35
C PHE A 21 -4.66 -0.55 6.08
N LEU A 22 -3.34 -0.63 6.17
CA LEU A 22 -2.44 -0.44 5.01
C LEU A 22 -2.70 -1.46 3.89
N ARG A 23 -2.87 -2.75 4.25
CA ARG A 23 -3.22 -3.81 3.30
C ARG A 23 -4.57 -3.56 2.63
N LYS A 24 -5.56 -3.09 3.38
CA LYS A 24 -6.88 -2.73 2.83
C LYS A 24 -6.82 -1.53 1.89
N VAL A 25 -5.99 -0.53 2.21
CA VAL A 25 -5.76 0.63 1.33
C VAL A 25 -5.12 0.20 0.01
N HIS A 26 -4.06 -0.62 0.06
CA HIS A 26 -3.41 -1.16 -1.13
C HIS A 26 -4.37 -2.00 -1.99
N ALA A 27 -5.05 -2.99 -1.39
CA ALA A 27 -6.02 -3.82 -2.10
C ALA A 27 -7.20 -3.01 -2.67
N GLY A 28 -7.69 -2.01 -1.93
CA GLY A 28 -8.77 -1.14 -2.36
C GLY A 28 -8.37 -0.23 -3.51
N ALA A 29 -7.12 0.24 -3.55
CA ALA A 29 -6.58 1.09 -4.60
C ALA A 29 -6.59 0.40 -5.97
N CYS A 30 -6.43 -0.93 -6.03
CA CYS A 30 -6.49 -1.69 -7.29
C CYS A 30 -7.83 -1.59 -8.03
N ARG A 31 -8.88 -1.03 -7.41
CA ARG A 31 -10.17 -0.75 -8.05
C ARG A 31 -10.21 0.59 -8.79
N PHE A 32 -9.28 1.49 -8.50
CA PHE A 32 -9.29 2.88 -8.94
C PHE A 32 -8.06 3.27 -9.76
N PHE A 33 -6.94 2.57 -9.56
CA PHE A 33 -5.67 2.80 -10.25
C PHE A 33 -5.34 1.60 -11.14
N ASP A 34 -4.65 1.86 -12.26
CA ASP A 34 -4.22 0.81 -13.16
C ASP A 34 -2.96 0.11 -12.62
N GLY A 35 -2.03 0.87 -12.03
CA GLY A 35 -0.86 0.34 -11.34
C GLY A 35 -0.89 0.62 -9.84
N VAL A 36 -0.74 -0.45 -9.06
CA VAL A 36 -0.68 -0.44 -7.60
C VAL A 36 0.43 -1.37 -7.14
N LEU A 37 1.50 -0.82 -6.58
CA LEU A 37 2.66 -1.56 -6.10
C LEU A 37 2.90 -1.30 -4.62
N GLY A 38 3.09 -2.38 -3.86
CA GLY A 38 3.34 -2.35 -2.42
C GLY A 38 4.73 -2.90 -2.02
N PRO A 39 5.00 -2.96 -0.71
CA PRO A 39 6.29 -3.40 -0.17
C PRO A 39 6.75 -4.79 -0.59
N GLU A 40 5.82 -5.69 -0.93
CA GLU A 40 6.13 -7.03 -1.39
C GLU A 40 6.53 -7.11 -2.86
N TYR A 41 6.28 -6.07 -3.66
CA TYR A 41 6.58 -6.11 -5.09
C TYR A 41 8.09 -6.13 -5.35
N ASN A 42 8.82 -5.15 -4.81
CA ASN A 42 10.28 -5.09 -4.85
C ASN A 42 10.83 -4.04 -3.87
N ALA A 43 12.17 -3.99 -3.78
CA ALA A 43 12.88 -3.11 -2.85
C ALA A 43 12.61 -1.60 -3.04
N ALA A 44 12.25 -1.15 -4.25
CA ALA A 44 11.94 0.25 -4.50
C ALA A 44 10.63 0.68 -3.83
N HIS A 45 9.70 -0.26 -3.58
CA HIS A 45 8.37 0.01 -3.05
C HIS A 45 8.23 -0.33 -1.57
N ARG A 46 9.33 -0.66 -0.88
CA ARG A 46 9.32 -1.16 0.51
C ARG A 46 8.73 -0.18 1.55
N ASP A 47 8.65 1.10 1.23
CA ASP A 47 8.30 2.17 2.17
C ASP A 47 7.13 3.05 1.73
N HIS A 48 6.48 2.73 0.60
CA HIS A 48 5.36 3.49 0.08
C HIS A 48 4.41 2.62 -0.76
N LEU A 49 3.25 3.17 -1.10
CA LEU A 49 2.34 2.60 -2.09
C LEU A 49 2.48 3.43 -3.37
N HIS A 50 2.87 2.79 -4.47
CA HIS A 50 2.87 3.43 -5.79
C HIS A 50 1.49 3.28 -6.41
N LEU A 51 0.90 4.39 -6.85
CA LEU A 51 -0.44 4.46 -7.44
C LEU A 51 -0.35 5.25 -8.74
N ASP A 52 -0.63 4.60 -9.87
CA ASP A 52 -0.57 5.22 -11.19
C ASP A 52 -1.78 4.87 -12.06
N GLY A 53 -2.07 5.74 -13.03
CA GLY A 53 -3.07 5.52 -14.07
C GLY A 53 -2.38 5.39 -15.42
N GLY A 54 -2.79 4.42 -16.24
CA GLY A 54 -2.08 4.15 -17.48
C GLY A 54 -2.54 2.90 -18.24
N ALA A 55 -1.92 2.66 -19.40
CA ALA A 55 -2.29 1.55 -20.28
C ALA A 55 -1.92 0.16 -19.75
N TRP A 56 -1.09 0.07 -18.70
CA TRP A 56 -0.63 -1.17 -18.10
C TRP A 56 -1.28 -1.39 -16.75
N ARG A 57 -1.75 -2.62 -16.50
CA ARG A 57 -2.39 -3.00 -15.23
C ARG A 57 -1.53 -3.90 -14.39
N ALA A 58 -1.28 -3.50 -13.15
CA ALA A 58 -0.58 -4.29 -12.15
C ALA A 58 -1.14 -4.00 -10.76
N CYS A 59 -1.42 -5.06 -9.99
CA CYS A 59 -1.80 -4.98 -8.58
C CYS A 59 -0.90 -5.98 -7.84
N ARG A 60 0.14 -5.47 -7.17
CA ARG A 60 1.24 -6.26 -6.61
C ARG A 60 1.74 -5.72 -5.28
#